data_AF-A0A454CTE7-F1
#
_entry.id   AF-A0A454CTE7-F1
#
_cell.length_a   1.000
_cell.length_b   1.000
_cell.length_c   1.000
_cell.angle_alpha   90.00
_cell.angle_beta   90.00
_cell.angle_gamma   90.00
#
_symmetry.space_group_name_H-M   'P 1'
#
loop_
_entity.id
_entity.type
_entity.pdbx_description
1 polymer ?
#
loop_
_entity_poly.entity_id
_entity_poly.type
_entity_poly.pdbx_seq_one_letter_code
_entity_poly.pdbx_strand_id
1 'polypeptide(L)' 'DKGVEAVNNDQLDLTTLSVTASVSDGVNPKATDTDSLDVVRVNDAPTIDVTAVDSVTEDAVSTDTVVATLVVADT' A
#
# COMPACT_ATOMS: atom_id res chain seq x y z
N ASP A 1 4.21 1.43 11.06
CA ASP A 1 4.16 2.91 11.14
C ASP A 1 3.64 3.33 9.78
N LYS A 2 2.61 4.17 9.75
CA LYS A 2 1.93 4.58 8.51
C LYS A 2 2.89 5.18 7.49
N GLY A 3 3.98 5.83 7.94
CA GLY A 3 5.03 6.32 7.06
C GLY A 3 5.72 5.19 6.30
N VAL A 4 6.24 4.19 7.01
CA VAL A 4 6.91 3.01 6.43
C VAL A 4 5.98 2.23 5.50
N GLU A 5 4.73 2.03 5.92
CA GLU A 5 3.71 1.37 5.09
C GLU A 5 3.44 2.13 3.80
N ALA A 6 3.43 3.46 3.82
CA ALA A 6 3.25 4.25 2.61
C ALA A 6 4.46 4.19 1.67
N VAL A 7 5.70 4.21 2.19
CA VAL A 7 6.91 4.13 1.33
C VAL A 7 7.06 2.76 0.69
N ASN A 8 6.63 1.70 1.37
CA ASN A 8 6.70 0.33 0.88
C ASN A 8 5.48 -0.09 0.03
N ASN A 9 4.44 0.74 -0.08
CA ASN A 9 3.26 0.39 -0.85
C ASN A 9 3.49 0.64 -2.34
N ASP A 10 3.68 -0.44 -3.10
CA ASP A 10 3.93 -0.39 -4.54
C ASP A 10 2.79 0.25 -5.35
N GLN A 11 1.56 0.24 -4.84
CA GLN A 11 0.41 0.87 -5.49
C GLN A 11 0.47 2.41 -5.45
N LEU A 12 1.22 3.00 -4.51
CA LEU A 12 1.34 4.46 -4.39
C LEU A 12 2.37 5.07 -5.35
N ASP A 13 3.20 4.25 -6.00
CA ASP A 13 4.20 4.67 -6.99
C ASP A 13 5.01 5.91 -6.56
N LEU A 14 5.45 5.91 -5.29
CA LEU A 14 6.19 7.03 -4.73
C LEU A 14 7.60 7.09 -5.35
N THR A 15 7.92 8.25 -5.93
CA THR A 15 9.23 8.51 -6.54
C THR A 15 10.00 9.61 -5.82
N THR A 16 9.30 10.48 -5.10
CA THR A 16 9.90 11.55 -4.29
C THR A 16 9.09 11.80 -3.03
N LEU A 17 9.76 12.21 -1.95
CA LEU A 17 9.13 12.70 -0.73
C LEU A 17 9.59 14.13 -0.47
N SER A 18 8.65 15.08 -0.54
CA SER A 18 8.92 16.48 -0.19
C SER A 18 8.60 16.76 1.26
N VAL A 19 9.54 17.36 1.98
CA VAL A 19 9.39 17.78 3.36
C VAL A 19 9.49 19.30 3.41
N THR A 20 8.40 19.93 3.84
CA THR A 20 8.33 21.39 3.99
C THR A 20 8.31 21.77 5.47
N ALA A 21 9.25 22.62 5.87
CA ALA A 21 9.29 23.23 7.19
C ALA A 21 8.88 24.70 7.10
N SER A 22 8.14 25.19 8.09
CA SER A 22 7.69 26.58 8.13
C SER A 22 7.81 27.15 9.54
N VAL A 23 8.37 28.36 9.65
CA VAL A 23 8.58 29.08 10.90
C VAL A 23 7.84 30.42 10.88
N SER A 24 7.28 30.83 12.01
CA SER A 24 6.51 32.06 12.14
C SER A 24 6.79 32.70 13.49
N ASP A 25 6.89 34.03 13.50
CA ASP A 25 6.96 34.85 14.71
C ASP A 25 5.57 35.34 15.17
N GLY A 26 4.50 34.99 14.45
CA GLY A 26 3.12 35.40 14.75
C GLY A 26 2.72 36.79 14.26
N VAL A 27 3.64 37.53 13.63
CA VAL A 27 3.39 38.89 13.13
C VAL A 27 3.68 38.99 11.63
N ASN A 28 4.82 38.44 11.20
CA ASN A 28 5.27 38.45 9.82
C ASN A 28 4.83 37.17 9.07
N PRO A 29 4.81 37.21 7.72
CA PRO A 29 4.57 36.02 6.92
C PRO A 29 5.53 34.89 7.29
N LYS A 30 5.04 33.66 7.26
CA LYS A 30 5.88 32.51 7.59
C LYS A 30 7.03 32.39 6.59
N ALA A 31 8.24 32.14 7.11
CA ALA A 31 9.33 31.66 6.28
C ALA A 31 9.14 30.15 6.11
N THR A 32 9.29 29.67 4.88
CA THR A 32 9.07 28.27 4.53
C THR A 32 10.23 27.81 3.67
N ASP A 33 10.72 26.61 3.94
CA ASP A 33 11.74 25.94 3.15
C ASP A 33 11.31 24.49 2.86
N THR A 34 11.72 23.95 1.72
CA THR A 34 11.33 22.60 1.29
C THR A 34 12.54 21.86 0.77
N ASP A 35 12.69 20.63 1.25
CA ASP A 35 13.65 19.66 0.72
C ASP A 35 12.91 18.46 0.11
N SER A 36 13.59 17.73 -0.77
CA SER A 36 13.05 16.55 -1.42
C SER A 36 14.02 15.39 -1.34
N LEU A 37 13.50 14.22 -1.03
CA LEU A 37 14.24 12.96 -1.07
C LEU A 37 13.79 12.13 -2.26
N ASP A 38 14.75 11.62 -3.02
CA ASP A 38 14.49 10.63 -4.07
C ASP A 38 14.14 9.27 -3.46
N VAL A 39 13.05 8.67 -3.92
CA VAL A 39 12.65 7.32 -3.52
C VAL A 39 13.08 6.34 -4.60
N VAL A 40 14.05 5.48 -4.25
CA VAL A 40 14.48 4.40 -5.12
C VAL A 40 13.64 3.17 -4.81
N ARG A 41 12.70 2.86 -5.70
CA ARG A 41 11.86 1.67 -5.56
C ARG A 41 12.65 0.41 -5.89
N VAL A 42 12.44 -0.62 -5.07
CA VAL A 42 12.95 -1.96 -5.30
C VAL A 42 11.74 -2.84 -5.50
N ASN A 43 11.55 -3.35 -6.72
CA ASN A 43 10.47 -4.29 -7.01
C ASN A 43 10.73 -5.58 -6.25
N ASP A 44 9.81 -5.96 -5.37
CA ASP A 44 9.84 -7.28 -4.74
C ASP A 44 8.95 -8.26 -5.50
N ALA A 45 8.55 -9.36 -4.87
CA ALA A 45 7.75 -10.38 -5.51
C ALA A 45 6.33 -10.32 -4.96
N PRO A 46 5.30 -10.53 -5.81
CA PRO A 46 3.93 -10.47 -5.36
C PRO A 46 3.62 -11.59 -4.35
N THR A 47 2.66 -11.33 -3.49
CA THR A 47 2.11 -12.31 -2.54
C THR A 47 0.83 -12.93 -3.07
N ILE A 48 0.50 -14.14 -2.57
CA ILE A 48 -0.69 -14.89 -2.94
C ILE A 48 -1.49 -15.19 -1.68
N ASP A 49 -2.71 -14.70 -1.62
CA ASP A 49 -3.66 -14.96 -0.53
C ASP A 49 -4.80 -15.88 -1.00
N VAL A 50 -4.91 -17.04 -0.37
CA VAL A 50 -5.95 -18.05 -0.65
C VAL A 50 -7.01 -17.97 0.44
N THR A 51 -8.27 -17.76 0.06
CA THR A 51 -9.42 -17.99 0.95
C THR A 51 -10.22 -19.15 0.42
N ALA A 52 -10.27 -20.26 1.17
CA ALA A 52 -11.01 -21.47 0.81
C ALA A 52 -12.16 -21.71 1.78
N VAL A 53 -13.20 -22.40 1.31
CA VAL A 53 -14.25 -22.95 2.19
C VAL A 53 -13.73 -24.20 2.87
N ASP A 54 -14.02 -24.35 4.17
CA ASP A 54 -13.46 -25.44 4.99
C ASP A 54 -13.92 -26.85 4.57
N SER A 55 -15.14 -26.96 4.03
CA SER A 55 -15.69 -28.21 3.54
C SER A 55 -16.88 -27.97 2.60
N VAL A 56 -17.23 -28.99 1.83
CA VAL A 56 -18.45 -29.07 1.02
C VAL A 56 -19.10 -30.44 1.20
N THR A 57 -20.42 -30.53 1.04
CA THR A 57 -21.15 -31.81 1.02
C THR A 57 -21.57 -32.15 -0.41
N GLU A 58 -21.68 -33.44 -0.74
CA GLU A 58 -21.96 -33.90 -2.11
C GLU A 58 -23.27 -33.36 -2.69
N ASP A 59 -24.26 -33.07 -1.85
CA ASP A 59 -25.55 -32.51 -2.25
C ASP A 59 -25.58 -30.97 -2.32
N ALA A 60 -24.52 -30.28 -1.88
CA ALA A 60 -24.49 -28.82 -1.75
C ALA A 60 -23.71 -28.10 -2.86
N VAL A 61 -23.19 -28.84 -3.84
CA VAL A 61 -22.33 -28.28 -4.90
C VAL A 61 -22.93 -28.45 -6.29
N SER A 62 -22.60 -27.52 -7.19
CA SER A 62 -22.90 -27.58 -8.61
C SER A 62 -21.63 -27.24 -9.41
N THR A 63 -21.71 -27.27 -10.74
CA THR A 63 -20.55 -26.96 -11.61
C THR A 63 -19.96 -25.58 -11.38
N ASP A 64 -20.76 -24.66 -10.83
CA ASP A 64 -20.39 -23.26 -10.66
C ASP A 64 -20.07 -22.93 -9.19
N THR A 65 -20.00 -23.94 -8.31
CA THR A 65 -19.62 -23.72 -6.91
C THR A 65 -18.17 -23.27 -6.82
N VAL A 66 -17.98 -22.04 -6.33
CA VAL A 66 -16.66 -21.50 -5.98
C VAL A 66 -16.27 -22.00 -4.60
N VAL A 67 -15.20 -22.80 -4.51
CA VAL A 67 -14.68 -23.35 -3.25
C VAL A 67 -13.47 -22.59 -2.71
N ALA A 68 -12.86 -21.74 -3.53
CA ALA A 68 -11.79 -20.88 -3.11
C ALA A 68 -11.69 -19.64 -4.01
N THR A 69 -11.19 -18.57 -3.43
CA THR A 69 -10.79 -17.35 -4.12
C THR A 69 -9.31 -17.13 -3.88
N LEU A 70 -8.60 -16.71 -4.93
CA LEU A 70 -7.20 -16.30 -4.85
C LEU A 70 -7.09 -14.81 -5.14
N VAL A 71 -6.30 -14.10 -4.33
CA VAL A 71 -5.90 -12.71 -4.59
C VAL A 71 -4.38 -12.69 -4.74
N VAL A 72 -3.89 -12.06 -5.80
CA VAL A 72 -2.46 -11.85 -6.06
C VAL A 72 -2.20 -10.36 -6.11
N ALA A 73 -1.29 -9.87 -5.29
CA ALA A 73 -0.95 -8.46 -5.20
C ALA A 73 0.54 -8.27 -4.89
N ASP A 74 1.14 -7.23 -5.47
CA ASP A 74 2.33 -6.61 -4.89
C ASP A 74 1.94 -5.93 -3.58
N THR A 75 2.79 -6.06 -2.57
CA THR A 75 2.57 -5.53 -1.21
C THR A 75 3.42 -4.32 -0.95
#